data_AF-A0A2G8JIM6-F1
#
_entry.id   AF-A0A2G8JIM6-F1
#
_cell.length_a   1.000
_cell.length_b   1.000
_cell.length_c   1.000
_cell.angle_alpha   90.00
_cell.angle_beta   90.00
_cell.angle_gamma   90.00
#
_symmetry.space_group_name_H-M   'P 1'
#
loop_
_entity.id
_entity.type
_entity.pdbx_description
1 polymer ?
#
loop_
_entity_poly.entity_id
_entity_poly.type
_entity_poly.pdbx_seq_one_letter_code
_entity_poly.pdbx_strand_id
1 'polypeptide(L)'
;MGDEESTSDDDKDSDMDSNGSKSAWPVYAIKIAHERKSDGDKPLMARVKINDKNVNMEIDTGSGKSIISYKEYRQRFSRARLRPVSVLLKTVTGQKIDLCGTISVKVEYNKQKCVLPLLVIKGDNPSLMGRDWLSVLRVDWKKVFQVNQVTKLTDSISNYDVFKDDLGCVKPGYSTWGPRTPRGSMKFIWGSVRAKGSAGGP
;
A
#
# COMPACT_ATOMS: atom_id res chain seq x y z
N MET A 1 -4.14 6.11 -82.25
CA MET A 1 -3.45 7.41 -82.41
C MET A 1 -3.84 8.24 -81.19
N GLY A 2 -3.04 8.37 -80.15
CA GLY A 2 -1.75 7.81 -79.80
C GLY A 2 -1.67 7.80 -78.27
N ASP A 3 -0.82 6.91 -77.79
CA ASP A 3 -0.49 6.68 -76.38
C ASP A 3 0.22 7.91 -75.78
N GLU A 4 0.14 8.08 -74.45
CA GLU A 4 1.32 8.38 -73.62
C GLU A 4 1.01 8.20 -72.14
N GLU A 5 1.54 7.08 -71.66
CA GLU A 5 1.83 6.70 -70.29
C GLU A 5 2.94 7.61 -69.73
N SER A 6 2.78 8.14 -68.52
CA SER A 6 3.90 8.63 -67.73
C SER A 6 3.81 8.06 -66.32
N THR A 7 4.70 7.10 -66.07
CA THR A 7 5.08 6.60 -64.76
C THR A 7 6.01 7.61 -64.09
N SER A 8 5.88 7.79 -62.78
CA SER A 8 7.02 8.10 -61.93
C SER A 8 6.71 7.64 -60.51
N ASP A 9 7.43 6.58 -60.15
CA ASP A 9 7.65 6.06 -58.81
C ASP A 9 8.33 7.13 -57.92
N ASP A 10 7.94 7.17 -56.65
CA ASP A 10 8.87 7.43 -55.53
C ASP A 10 8.14 7.11 -54.21
N ASP A 11 8.09 5.81 -53.89
CA ASP A 11 7.85 5.33 -52.54
C ASP A 11 8.98 5.82 -51.63
N LYS A 12 8.65 6.78 -50.75
CA LYS A 12 9.47 7.08 -49.57
C LYS A 12 8.73 6.64 -48.32
N ASP A 13 8.84 5.35 -48.04
CA ASP A 13 8.83 4.81 -46.69
C ASP A 13 10.02 5.43 -45.94
N SER A 14 9.76 6.56 -45.29
CA SER A 14 10.59 7.00 -44.18
C SER A 14 10.01 6.39 -42.91
N ASP A 15 10.48 5.17 -42.61
CA ASP A 15 10.48 4.62 -41.27
C ASP A 15 11.30 5.55 -40.37
N MET A 16 10.64 6.62 -39.92
CA MET A 16 11.17 7.44 -38.86
C MET A 16 10.91 6.69 -37.56
N ASP A 17 11.84 5.80 -37.23
CA ASP A 17 12.09 5.24 -35.90
C ASP A 17 12.32 6.40 -34.90
N SER A 18 11.24 7.08 -34.59
CA SER A 18 11.14 7.89 -33.40
C SER A 18 10.88 6.92 -32.27
N ASN A 19 11.98 6.44 -31.69
CA ASN A 19 12.07 5.97 -30.31
C ASN A 19 11.68 7.14 -29.37
N GLY A 20 10.44 7.61 -29.51
CA GLY A 20 9.75 8.43 -28.56
C GLY A 20 9.37 7.49 -27.44
N SER A 21 10.11 7.58 -26.34
CA SER A 21 9.69 7.03 -25.05
C SER A 21 8.18 7.24 -24.92
N LYS A 22 7.38 6.18 -25.09
CA LYS A 22 5.96 6.21 -24.75
C LYS A 22 5.96 6.69 -23.32
N SER A 23 5.55 7.93 -23.09
CA SER A 23 5.52 8.52 -21.76
C SER A 23 4.53 7.70 -20.95
N ALA A 24 5.01 6.65 -20.29
CA ALA A 24 4.18 5.71 -19.57
C ALA A 24 3.65 6.47 -18.37
N TRP A 25 2.35 6.78 -18.37
CA TRP A 25 1.71 7.41 -17.23
C TRP A 25 1.95 6.54 -15.99
N PRO A 26 2.30 7.14 -14.83
CA PRO A 26 2.47 6.36 -13.63
C PRO A 26 1.15 5.68 -13.26
N VAL A 27 1.23 4.36 -13.02
CA VAL A 27 0.09 3.52 -12.67
C VAL A 27 0.06 3.32 -11.17
N TYR A 28 -1.10 3.55 -10.55
CA TYR A 28 -1.29 3.31 -9.12
C TYR A 28 -2.45 2.33 -8.89
N ALA A 29 -2.24 1.38 -7.99
CA ALA A 29 -3.28 0.48 -7.53
C ALA A 29 -4.07 1.10 -6.36
N ILE A 30 -5.38 0.88 -6.33
CA ILE A 30 -6.30 1.26 -5.25
C ILE A 30 -7.09 0.03 -4.83
N LYS A 31 -7.20 -0.23 -3.52
CA LYS A 31 -8.08 -1.26 -3.01
C LYS A 31 -9.48 -0.66 -2.83
N ILE A 32 -10.44 -1.14 -3.60
CA ILE A 32 -11.85 -0.79 -3.42
C ILE A 32 -12.52 -2.01 -2.80
N ALA A 33 -12.89 -1.92 -1.52
CA ALA A 33 -13.63 -2.97 -0.84
C ALA A 33 -15.13 -2.60 -0.82
N HIS A 34 -15.96 -3.41 -1.47
CA HIS A 34 -17.43 -3.23 -1.53
C HIS A 34 -18.21 -4.14 -0.57
N GLU A 35 -17.53 -4.85 0.33
CA GLU A 35 -18.17 -5.90 1.13
C GLU A 35 -18.67 -5.41 2.50
N ARG A 36 -19.76 -6.04 2.98
CA ARG A 36 -20.25 -5.88 4.35
C ARG A 36 -19.26 -6.54 5.30
N LYS A 37 -18.48 -5.71 5.97
CA LYS A 37 -17.48 -6.15 6.93
C LYS A 37 -18.13 -6.43 8.29
N SER A 38 -17.72 -7.51 8.94
CA SER A 38 -18.07 -7.80 10.34
C SER A 38 -17.46 -6.75 11.27
N ASP A 39 -17.88 -6.70 12.54
CA ASP A 39 -17.40 -5.67 13.49
C ASP A 39 -15.86 -5.68 13.69
N GLY A 40 -15.19 -6.81 13.46
CA GLY A 40 -13.73 -6.94 13.51
C GLY A 40 -12.99 -6.43 12.26
N ASP A 41 -13.69 -6.19 11.16
CA ASP A 41 -13.11 -5.83 9.86
C ASP A 41 -13.34 -4.35 9.48
N LYS A 42 -13.84 -3.53 10.42
CA LYS A 42 -14.11 -2.11 10.18
C LYS A 42 -12.86 -1.37 9.69
N PRO A 43 -12.96 -0.56 8.61
CA PRO A 43 -11.84 0.22 8.14
C PRO A 43 -11.28 1.17 9.20
N LEU A 44 -9.96 1.32 9.22
CA LEU A 44 -9.31 2.33 10.05
C LEU A 44 -9.62 3.72 9.47
N MET A 45 -10.17 4.61 10.30
CA MET A 45 -10.71 5.89 9.85
C MET A 45 -9.91 7.05 10.45
N ALA A 46 -9.61 8.05 9.61
CA ALA A 46 -9.10 9.34 10.04
C ALA A 46 -10.14 10.43 9.73
N ARG A 47 -10.53 11.21 10.75
CA ARG A 47 -11.32 12.42 10.56
C ARG A 47 -10.40 13.59 10.27
N VAL A 48 -10.48 14.12 9.06
CA VAL A 48 -9.60 15.18 8.54
C VAL A 48 -10.43 16.39 8.15
N LYS A 49 -9.93 17.59 8.40
CA LYS A 49 -10.56 18.81 7.88
C LYS A 49 -9.93 19.15 6.53
N ILE A 50 -10.74 19.21 5.48
CA ILE A 50 -10.35 19.50 4.10
C ILE A 50 -11.13 20.72 3.64
N ASN A 51 -10.46 21.82 3.29
CA ASN A 51 -11.10 23.10 2.92
C ASN A 51 -12.24 23.47 3.90
N ASP A 52 -11.94 23.46 5.19
CA ASP A 52 -12.88 23.75 6.29
C ASP A 52 -14.04 22.76 6.49
N LYS A 53 -14.04 21.63 5.78
CA LYS A 53 -15.05 20.56 5.88
C LYS A 53 -14.47 19.30 6.51
N ASN A 54 -15.13 18.76 7.52
CA ASN A 54 -14.72 17.48 8.12
C ASN A 54 -15.11 16.31 7.20
N VAL A 55 -14.12 15.51 6.81
CA VAL A 55 -14.25 14.31 5.98
C VAL A 55 -13.64 13.13 6.72
N ASN A 56 -14.35 12.01 6.75
CA ASN A 56 -13.80 10.75 7.24
C ASN A 56 -13.15 10.02 6.07
N MET A 57 -11.87 9.69 6.20
CA MET A 57 -11.11 8.97 5.17
C MET A 57 -10.55 7.67 5.72
N GLU A 58 -10.69 6.59 4.96
CA GLU A 58 -10.12 5.28 5.28
C GLU A 58 -8.61 5.35 5.10
N ILE A 59 -7.87 4.96 6.13
CA ILE A 59 -6.41 4.88 6.08
C ILE A 59 -6.06 3.65 5.24
N ASP A 60 -5.53 3.87 4.04
CA ASP A 60 -5.20 2.80 3.11
C ASP A 60 -3.71 2.88 2.71
N THR A 61 -2.88 2.10 3.41
CA THR A 61 -1.45 1.95 3.09
C THR A 61 -1.21 1.19 1.78
N GLY A 62 -2.23 0.49 1.27
CA GLY A 62 -2.21 -0.21 -0.01
C GLY A 62 -2.44 0.72 -1.21
N SER A 63 -3.03 1.90 -1.00
CA SER A 63 -3.23 2.89 -2.05
C SER A 63 -2.05 3.86 -2.18
N GLY A 64 -1.59 4.08 -3.42
CA GLY A 64 -0.58 5.09 -3.71
C GLY A 64 -1.10 6.54 -3.66
N LYS A 65 -2.40 6.75 -3.80
CA LYS A 65 -3.03 8.07 -3.94
C LYS A 65 -4.25 8.24 -3.06
N SER A 66 -4.46 9.44 -2.59
CA SER A 66 -5.66 9.80 -1.84
C SER A 66 -6.79 10.19 -2.79
N ILE A 67 -7.97 9.63 -2.55
CA ILE A 67 -9.12 9.73 -3.45
C ILE A 67 -10.40 10.10 -2.71
N ILE A 68 -11.34 10.71 -3.43
CA ILE A 68 -12.75 10.83 -3.06
C ILE A 68 -13.65 10.51 -4.26
N SER A 69 -14.89 10.12 -3.98
CA SER A 69 -15.91 9.97 -5.01
C SER A 69 -16.32 11.33 -5.59
N TYR A 70 -16.78 11.32 -6.84
CA TYR A 70 -17.35 12.51 -7.48
C TYR A 70 -18.57 13.03 -6.72
N LYS A 71 -19.34 12.15 -6.07
CA LYS A 71 -20.45 12.50 -5.19
C LYS A 71 -19.97 13.34 -4.00
N GLU A 72 -18.94 12.88 -3.30
CA GLU A 72 -18.35 13.62 -2.17
C GLU A 72 -17.79 14.98 -2.62
N TYR A 73 -17.10 14.99 -3.77
CA TYR A 73 -16.64 16.22 -4.41
C TYR A 73 -17.78 17.19 -4.70
N ARG A 74 -18.88 16.75 -5.30
CA ARG A 74 -20.01 17.63 -5.61
C ARG A 74 -20.68 18.19 -4.35
N GLN A 75 -20.81 17.38 -3.30
CA GLN A 75 -21.44 17.80 -2.06
C GLN A 75 -20.58 18.80 -1.27
N ARG A 76 -19.26 18.60 -1.26
CA ARG A 76 -18.36 19.36 -0.38
C ARG A 76 -17.43 20.32 -1.09
N PHE A 77 -17.04 20.05 -2.32
CA PHE A 77 -15.95 20.75 -2.99
C PHE A 77 -16.32 21.26 -4.38
N SER A 78 -17.61 21.38 -4.70
CA SER A 78 -18.12 21.82 -6.01
C SER A 78 -17.60 23.19 -6.48
N ARG A 79 -17.16 24.05 -5.56
CA ARG A 79 -16.55 25.36 -5.87
C ARG A 79 -15.08 25.25 -6.28
N ALA A 80 -14.40 24.15 -5.97
CA ALA A 80 -13.00 23.94 -6.34
C ALA A 80 -12.92 23.42 -7.78
N ARG A 81 -12.16 24.07 -8.65
CA ARG A 81 -12.05 23.65 -10.06
C ARG A 81 -11.30 22.31 -10.18
N LEU A 82 -11.93 21.32 -10.81
CA LEU A 82 -11.25 20.09 -11.23
C LEU A 82 -10.17 20.41 -12.27
N ARG A 83 -8.96 19.91 -12.04
CA ARG A 83 -7.86 19.98 -12.98
C ARG A 83 -7.66 18.63 -13.66
N PRO A 84 -7.35 18.61 -14.97
CA PRO A 84 -6.92 17.38 -15.64
C PRO A 84 -5.70 16.80 -14.94
N VAL A 85 -5.60 15.48 -14.93
CA VAL A 85 -4.48 14.75 -14.36
C VAL A 85 -4.16 13.57 -15.26
N SER A 86 -2.87 13.37 -15.52
CA SER A 86 -2.42 12.30 -16.40
C SER A 86 -1.81 11.17 -15.59
N VAL A 87 -2.68 10.47 -14.86
CA VAL A 87 -2.35 9.28 -14.08
C VAL A 87 -3.34 8.18 -14.38
N LEU A 88 -2.88 6.93 -14.41
CA LEU A 88 -3.77 5.78 -14.57
C LEU A 88 -3.98 5.13 -13.20
N LEU A 89 -5.22 5.18 -12.72
CA LEU A 89 -5.61 4.44 -11.52
C LEU A 89 -6.17 3.08 -11.93
N LYS A 90 -5.73 2.03 -11.25
CA LYS A 90 -6.29 0.68 -11.37
C LYS A 90 -6.70 0.17 -10.01
N THR A 91 -7.68 -0.73 -9.97
CA THR A 91 -7.91 -1.55 -8.79
C THR A 91 -6.77 -2.54 -8.62
N VAL A 92 -6.68 -3.16 -7.45
CA VAL A 92 -5.76 -4.29 -7.22
C VAL A 92 -6.02 -5.44 -8.19
N THR A 93 -7.28 -5.63 -8.62
CA THR A 93 -7.66 -6.63 -9.64
C THR A 93 -7.33 -6.20 -11.08
N GLY A 94 -6.72 -5.03 -11.27
CA GLY A 94 -6.28 -4.52 -12.57
C GLY A 94 -7.34 -3.73 -13.35
N GLN A 95 -8.56 -3.58 -12.83
CA GLN A 95 -9.63 -2.82 -13.48
C GLN A 95 -9.29 -1.32 -13.47
N LYS A 96 -9.48 -0.64 -14.59
CA LYS A 96 -9.25 0.80 -14.69
C LYS A 96 -10.29 1.57 -13.87
N ILE A 97 -9.83 2.56 -13.11
CA ILE A 97 -10.69 3.49 -12.38
C ILE A 97 -10.81 4.78 -13.19
N ASP A 98 -12.05 5.23 -13.40
CA ASP A 98 -12.35 6.48 -14.09
C ASP A 98 -12.05 7.69 -13.20
N LEU A 99 -11.08 8.52 -13.60
CA LEU A 99 -10.84 9.81 -12.96
C LEU A 99 -11.71 10.92 -13.54
N CYS A 100 -12.22 11.77 -12.65
CA CYS A 100 -12.82 13.07 -12.99
C CYS A 100 -11.76 14.19 -13.01
N GLY A 101 -10.67 14.05 -12.25
CA GLY A 101 -9.60 15.03 -12.17
C GLY A 101 -8.96 15.08 -10.79
N THR A 102 -8.25 16.17 -10.52
CA THR A 102 -7.65 16.46 -9.21
C THR A 102 -7.98 17.87 -8.72
N ILE A 103 -8.06 18.03 -7.40
CA ILE A 103 -8.16 19.33 -6.74
C ILE A 103 -6.99 19.51 -5.75
N SER A 104 -6.51 20.74 -5.58
CA SER A 104 -5.66 21.10 -4.42
C SER A 104 -6.56 21.41 -3.25
N VAL A 105 -6.27 20.82 -2.09
CA VAL A 105 -7.04 21.05 -0.88
C VAL A 105 -6.16 21.44 0.29
N LYS A 106 -6.63 22.38 1.12
CA LYS A 106 -6.05 22.69 2.42
C LYS A 106 -6.48 21.61 3.40
N VAL A 107 -5.52 20.91 3.97
CA VAL A 107 -5.72 19.80 4.89
C VAL A 107 -5.28 20.24 6.28
N GLU A 108 -6.15 20.01 7.27
CA GLU A 108 -5.86 20.18 8.70
C GLU A 108 -6.13 18.87 9.44
N TYR A 109 -5.11 18.35 10.13
CA TYR A 109 -5.17 17.14 10.94
C TYR A 109 -4.25 17.25 12.16
N ASN A 110 -4.78 17.14 13.38
CA ASN A 110 -4.01 17.25 14.63
C ASN A 110 -3.02 18.43 14.64
N LYS A 111 -3.51 19.64 14.31
CA LYS A 111 -2.73 20.89 14.19
C LYS A 111 -1.75 20.95 13.01
N GLN A 112 -1.54 19.86 12.27
CA GLN A 112 -0.77 19.87 11.02
C GLN A 112 -1.62 20.53 9.93
N LYS A 113 -1.02 21.45 9.17
CA LYS A 113 -1.67 22.15 8.06
C LYS A 113 -0.80 22.04 6.82
N CYS A 114 -1.36 21.55 5.72
CA CYS A 114 -0.66 21.42 4.44
C CYS A 114 -1.63 21.55 3.27
N VAL A 115 -1.10 21.75 2.06
CA VAL A 115 -1.89 21.70 0.82
C VAL A 115 -1.50 20.44 0.07
N LEU A 116 -2.47 19.57 -0.18
CA LEU A 116 -2.24 18.27 -0.83
C LEU A 116 -3.15 18.10 -2.05
N PRO A 117 -2.71 17.33 -3.06
CA PRO A 117 -3.58 16.93 -4.16
C PRO A 117 -4.60 15.89 -3.67
N LEU A 118 -5.83 15.97 -4.15
CA LEU A 118 -6.87 14.98 -3.91
C LEU A 118 -7.47 14.57 -5.25
N LEU A 119 -7.45 13.28 -5.58
CA LEU A 119 -8.02 12.77 -6.82
C LEU A 119 -9.52 12.57 -6.65
N VAL A 120 -10.27 12.91 -7.68
CA VAL A 120 -11.73 12.71 -7.73
C VAL A 120 -12.00 11.64 -8.77
N ILE A 121 -12.65 10.56 -8.34
CA ILE A 121 -12.96 9.41 -9.19
C ILE A 121 -14.48 9.26 -9.37
N LYS A 122 -14.90 8.62 -10.46
CA LYS A 122 -16.30 8.22 -10.64
C LYS A 122 -16.68 7.07 -9.71
N GLY A 123 -17.98 6.86 -9.55
CA GLY A 123 -18.56 5.82 -8.67
C GLY A 123 -18.77 6.31 -7.24
N ASP A 124 -19.35 5.45 -6.40
CA ASP A 124 -19.61 5.70 -4.97
C ASP A 124 -18.60 4.94 -4.12
N ASN A 125 -17.33 5.35 -4.26
CA ASN A 125 -16.21 4.74 -3.56
C ASN A 125 -15.94 5.47 -2.23
N PRO A 126 -15.45 4.76 -1.20
CA PRO A 126 -15.02 5.40 0.04
C PRO A 126 -13.89 6.40 -0.22
N SER A 127 -13.83 7.42 0.63
CA SER A 127 -12.70 8.37 0.62
C SER A 127 -11.48 7.69 1.22
N LEU A 128 -10.38 7.61 0.49
CA LEU A 128 -9.16 6.91 0.93
C LEU A 128 -8.03 7.91 1.17
N MET A 129 -7.34 7.73 2.29
CA MET A 129 -6.07 8.37 2.61
C MET A 129 -4.94 7.41 2.22
N GLY A 130 -4.39 7.66 1.04
CA GLY A 130 -3.29 6.87 0.48
C GLY A 130 -1.92 7.33 0.99
N ARG A 131 -0.88 6.65 0.52
CA ARG A 131 0.51 6.91 0.91
C ARG A 131 1.01 8.32 0.58
N ASP A 132 0.46 8.96 -0.44
CA ASP A 132 0.78 10.35 -0.76
C ASP A 132 0.44 11.31 0.39
N TRP A 133 -0.67 11.07 1.10
CA TRP A 133 -1.02 11.84 2.30
C TRP A 133 -0.36 11.27 3.55
N LEU A 134 -0.29 9.94 3.71
CA LEU A 134 0.33 9.30 4.88
C LEU A 134 1.84 9.58 5.00
N SER A 135 2.52 9.89 3.89
CA SER A 135 3.92 10.30 3.91
C SER A 135 4.13 11.73 4.44
N VAL A 136 3.08 12.55 4.47
CA VAL A 136 3.12 13.95 4.93
C VAL A 136 2.48 14.10 6.30
N LEU A 137 1.32 13.46 6.51
CA LEU A 137 0.52 13.57 7.72
C LEU A 137 0.96 12.53 8.75
N ARG A 138 1.28 12.99 9.96
CA ARG A 138 1.52 12.12 11.11
C ARG A 138 0.18 11.70 11.72
N VAL A 139 -0.26 10.49 11.41
CA VAL A 139 -1.49 9.89 11.95
C VAL A 139 -1.33 9.60 13.44
N ASP A 140 -2.34 9.96 14.24
CA ASP A 140 -2.39 9.63 15.67
C ASP A 140 -2.95 8.22 15.86
N TRP A 141 -2.05 7.23 15.78
CA TRP A 141 -2.39 5.82 15.86
C TRP A 141 -3.10 5.45 17.18
N LYS A 142 -2.81 6.15 18.28
CA LYS A 142 -3.48 5.91 19.57
C LYS A 142 -4.97 6.21 19.48
N LYS A 143 -5.36 7.24 18.74
CA LYS A 143 -6.78 7.56 18.50
C LYS A 143 -7.42 6.66 17.45
N VAL A 144 -6.67 6.27 16.43
CA VAL A 144 -7.16 5.39 15.36
C VAL A 144 -7.48 3.99 15.91
N PHE A 145 -6.59 3.44 16.73
CA PHE A 145 -6.76 2.14 17.37
C PHE A 145 -7.39 2.30 18.77
N GLN A 146 -8.45 3.10 18.93
CA GLN A 146 -9.17 3.10 20.21
C GLN A 146 -9.74 1.71 20.49
N VAL A 147 -8.96 0.91 21.22
CA VAL A 147 -9.35 -0.38 21.75
C VAL A 147 -10.28 -0.06 22.93
N ASN A 148 -11.55 -0.46 22.82
CA ASN A 148 -12.40 -0.59 24.00
C ASN A 148 -11.64 -1.50 24.96
N GLN A 149 -11.21 -0.99 26.13
CA GLN A 149 -10.40 -1.78 27.04
C GLN A 149 -11.06 -3.12 27.30
N VAL A 150 -10.48 -4.19 26.76
CA VAL A 150 -10.83 -5.55 27.15
C VAL A 150 -10.22 -5.71 28.54
N THR A 151 -11.04 -5.56 29.57
CA THR A 151 -10.61 -5.57 30.98
C THR A 151 -10.20 -6.97 31.46
N LYS A 152 -10.34 -8.00 30.62
CA LYS A 152 -9.92 -9.38 30.93
C LYS A 152 -9.27 -10.04 29.72
N LEU A 153 -7.94 -10.01 29.68
CA LEU A 153 -7.08 -10.77 28.76
C LEU A 153 -7.02 -12.28 29.10
N THR A 154 -7.69 -12.71 30.17
CA THR A 154 -7.46 -14.02 30.80
C THR A 154 -8.09 -15.19 30.08
N ASP A 155 -9.15 -14.98 29.29
CA ASP A 155 -9.98 -16.10 28.82
C ASP A 155 -9.57 -16.62 27.44
N SER A 156 -8.70 -15.90 26.72
CA SER A 156 -8.32 -16.23 25.33
C SER A 156 -6.84 -16.61 25.15
N ILE A 157 -5.96 -16.20 26.07
CA ILE A 157 -4.52 -16.49 25.97
C ILE A 157 -4.21 -17.89 26.53
N SER A 158 -4.96 -18.34 27.54
CA SER A 158 -4.76 -19.65 28.18
C SER A 158 -5.07 -20.85 27.26
N ASN A 159 -5.80 -20.63 26.16
CA ASN A 159 -6.21 -21.69 25.23
C ASN A 159 -5.19 -21.96 24.10
N TYR A 160 -4.10 -21.19 24.03
CA TYR A 160 -3.06 -21.40 23.02
C TYR A 160 -1.75 -21.85 23.68
N ASP A 161 -1.34 -23.08 23.36
CA ASP A 161 -0.08 -23.69 23.84
C ASP A 161 1.17 -22.87 23.54
N VAL A 162 1.11 -22.00 22.52
CA VAL A 162 2.21 -21.12 22.09
C VAL A 162 2.68 -20.14 23.17
N PHE A 163 1.82 -19.82 24.15
CA PHE A 163 2.12 -18.87 25.24
C PHE A 163 2.35 -19.56 26.60
N LYS A 164 2.49 -20.89 26.62
CA LYS A 164 2.93 -21.60 27.83
C LYS A 164 4.39 -21.25 28.13
N ASP A 165 4.72 -21.04 29.39
CA ASP A 165 6.06 -20.65 29.88
C ASP A 165 7.18 -21.64 29.48
N ASP A 166 6.81 -22.84 29.03
CA ASP A 166 7.73 -23.91 28.63
C ASP A 166 8.22 -23.82 27.17
N LEU A 167 7.61 -22.97 26.33
CA LEU A 167 8.00 -22.79 24.93
C LEU A 167 8.84 -21.52 24.75
N GLY A 168 10.01 -21.66 24.12
CA GLY A 168 10.96 -20.56 23.88
C GLY A 168 12.14 -20.51 24.86
N CYS A 169 12.11 -21.30 25.93
CA CYS A 169 13.23 -21.45 26.85
C CYS A 169 14.23 -22.50 26.31
N VAL A 170 15.46 -22.05 25.97
CA VAL A 170 16.55 -22.97 25.65
C VAL A 170 16.94 -23.73 26.93
N LYS A 171 16.82 -25.06 26.91
CA LYS A 171 17.24 -25.90 28.04
C LYS A 171 18.74 -25.68 28.32
N PRO A 172 19.15 -25.45 29.58
CA PRO A 172 20.56 -25.35 29.93
C PRO A 172 21.18 -26.75 29.73
N GLY A 173 21.93 -26.91 28.65
CA GLY A 173 22.52 -28.20 28.26
C GLY A 173 23.07 -28.23 26.84
N TYR A 174 22.59 -27.34 25.95
CA TYR A 174 23.11 -27.21 24.57
C TYR A 174 24.13 -26.07 24.41
N SER A 175 24.73 -25.60 25.50
CA SER A 175 25.71 -24.52 25.49
C SER A 175 26.91 -24.89 26.38
N THR A 176 27.84 -25.67 25.85
CA THR A 176 29.16 -25.78 26.47
C THR A 176 29.95 -24.53 26.09
N TRP A 177 30.14 -23.63 27.06
CA TRP A 177 31.09 -22.54 26.94
C TRP A 177 32.50 -23.13 27.06
N GLY A 178 33.26 -23.13 25.97
CA GLY A 178 34.70 -23.39 26.03
C GLY A 178 35.41 -22.28 26.85
N PRO A 179 36.57 -22.56 27.46
CA PRO A 179 37.30 -21.57 28.25
C PRO A 179 37.65 -20.34 27.40
N ARG A 180 37.43 -19.15 27.98
CA ARG A 180 37.76 -17.86 27.36
C ARG A 180 39.26 -17.77 27.15
N THR A 181 39.71 -17.56 25.91
CA THR A 181 41.07 -17.08 25.67
C THR A 181 41.16 -15.58 25.95
N PRO A 182 42.32 -15.05 26.39
CA PRO A 182 42.43 -13.67 26.89
C PRO A 182 42.32 -12.55 25.86
N ARG A 183 41.99 -12.83 24.59
CA ARG A 183 41.83 -11.79 23.56
C ARG A 183 40.54 -12.04 22.78
N GLY A 184 39.57 -11.15 22.97
CA GLY A 184 38.18 -11.30 22.54
C GLY A 184 38.00 -11.39 21.04
N SER A 185 37.91 -12.61 20.50
CA SER A 185 37.37 -12.86 19.17
C SER A 185 36.55 -14.15 19.19
N MET A 186 35.26 -14.03 18.85
CA MET A 186 34.32 -15.15 18.73
C MET A 186 34.62 -15.94 17.44
N LYS A 187 34.93 -17.24 17.58
CA LYS A 187 34.88 -18.21 16.49
C LYS A 187 33.64 -19.08 16.66
N PHE A 188 32.78 -19.10 15.65
CA PHE A 188 31.69 -20.08 15.55
C PHE A 188 32.25 -21.37 14.94
N ILE A 189 32.01 -22.51 15.61
CA ILE A 189 32.32 -23.85 15.09
C ILE A 189 30.98 -24.50 14.75
N TRP A 190 30.76 -24.84 13.48
CA TRP A 190 29.60 -25.63 13.05
C TRP A 190 29.90 -27.11 13.23
N GLY A 191 29.10 -27.82 14.04
CA GLY A 191 29.19 -29.27 14.20
C GLY A 191 28.52 -29.99 13.02
N SER A 192 29.29 -30.81 12.29
CA SER A 192 28.79 -31.66 11.21
C SER A 192 27.98 -32.83 11.77
N VAL A 193 26.71 -32.98 11.36
CA VAL A 193 25.91 -34.18 11.66
C VAL A 193 26.36 -35.30 10.72
N ARG A 194 26.86 -36.41 11.29
CA ARG A 194 27.20 -37.64 10.57
C ARG A 194 25.97 -38.55 10.56
N ALA A 195 25.46 -38.87 9.37
CA ALA A 195 24.41 -39.87 9.19
C ALA A 195 24.92 -41.26 9.61
N LYS A 196 24.15 -41.97 10.43
CA LYS A 196 24.38 -43.39 10.73
C LYS A 196 23.79 -44.23 9.60
N GLY A 197 24.64 -44.88 8.81
CA GLY A 197 24.26 -46.00 7.97
C GLY A 197 24.10 -47.26 8.84
N SER A 198 22.96 -47.95 8.70
CA SER A 198 22.75 -49.26 9.29
C SER A 198 23.09 -50.32 8.24
N ALA A 199 24.18 -51.04 8.46
CA ALA A 199 24.48 -52.30 7.80
C ALA A 199 24.25 -53.43 8.82
N GLY A 200 23.57 -54.49 8.40
CA GLY A 200 23.37 -55.69 9.20
C GLY A 200 22.76 -56.81 8.35
N GLY A 201 23.63 -57.63 7.75
CA GLY A 201 23.38 -59.07 7.61
C GLY A 201 24.02 -59.81 8.80
N PRO A 202 24.17 -61.15 8.79
CA PRO A 202 23.96 -62.10 7.69
C PRO A 202 22.54 -62.70 7.60
#